data_AF-A0A109HDF8-F1
#
_entry.id   AF-A0A109HDF8-F1
#
_cell.length_a   1.000
_cell.length_b   1.000
_cell.length_c   1.000
_cell.angle_alpha   90.00
_cell.angle_beta   90.00
_cell.angle_gamma   90.00
#
_symmetry.space_group_name_H-M   'P 1'
#
loop_
_entity.id
_entity.type
_entity.pdbx_description
1 polymer ?
#
loop_
_entity_poly.entity_id
_entity_poly.type
_entity_poly.pdbx_seq_one_letter_code
_entity_poly.pdbx_strand_id
1 'polypeptide(L)'
;MLFANAMQDFHVGTLIGEGASVRSTQTGGVQKIALPQTGLVLWAPRLLLVQTSGAATPLWLTPDIRIDDDPLHPNAMMDAALAIAAAQR
;
A
#
# COMPACT_ATOMS: atom_id res chain seq x y z
N MET A 1 -1.90 0.38 -2.38
CA MET A 1 -0.44 0.26 -2.16
C MET A 1 0.37 0.92 -3.24
N LEU A 2 0.26 0.50 -4.51
CA LEU A 2 1.02 1.13 -5.60
C LEU A 2 0.96 2.67 -5.60
N PHE A 3 -0.24 3.24 -5.43
CA PHE A 3 -0.43 4.68 -5.32
C PHE A 3 0.34 5.28 -4.13
N ALA A 4 0.17 4.73 -2.93
CA ALA A 4 0.83 5.23 -1.72
C ALA A 4 2.37 5.17 -1.83
N ASN A 5 2.92 4.06 -2.34
CA ASN A 5 4.35 3.93 -2.60
C ASN A 5 4.84 5.01 -3.58
N ALA A 6 4.11 5.22 -4.69
CA ALA A 6 4.50 6.21 -5.68
C ALA A 6 4.47 7.64 -5.11
N MET A 7 3.41 7.99 -4.37
CA MET A 7 3.31 9.31 -3.73
C MET A 7 4.45 9.55 -2.74
N GLN A 8 4.80 8.55 -1.94
CA GLN A 8 5.88 8.60 -0.96
C GLN A 8 7.26 8.67 -1.63
N ASP A 9 7.58 7.74 -2.53
CA ASP A 9 8.89 7.60 -3.17
C ASP A 9 9.24 8.81 -4.06
N PHE A 10 8.24 9.40 -4.72
CA PHE A 10 8.43 10.61 -5.52
C PHE A 10 8.23 11.90 -4.71
N HIS A 11 8.03 11.80 -3.39
CA HIS A 11 7.82 12.93 -2.49
C HIS A 11 6.70 13.89 -2.94
N VAL A 12 5.65 13.36 -3.58
CA VAL A 12 4.49 14.13 -4.05
C VAL A 12 3.50 14.38 -2.91
N GLY A 13 3.55 13.58 -1.85
CA GLY A 13 2.75 13.79 -0.64
C GLY A 13 3.30 13.05 0.56
N THR A 14 2.74 13.34 1.73
CA THR A 14 3.07 12.68 3.00
C THR A 14 2.11 11.52 3.25
N LEU A 15 2.65 10.33 3.46
CA LEU A 15 1.89 9.14 3.81
C LEU A 15 1.67 9.08 5.32
N ILE A 16 0.40 9.09 5.75
CA ILE A 16 -0.02 8.99 7.15
C ILE A 16 -0.83 7.70 7.34
N GLY A 17 -0.62 6.98 8.44
CA GLY A 17 -1.45 5.85 8.83
C GLY A 17 -0.82 4.98 9.91
N GLU A 18 -1.43 3.82 10.20
CA GLU A 18 -0.97 2.91 11.25
C GLU A 18 0.37 2.23 10.89
N GLY A 19 0.61 1.97 9.61
CA GLY A 19 1.77 1.21 9.15
C GLY A 19 1.67 -0.27 9.50
N ALA A 20 2.52 -1.10 8.89
CA ALA A 20 2.44 -2.58 9.00
C ALA A 20 1.08 -3.20 8.60
N SER A 21 0.15 -2.43 8.03
CA SER A 21 -1.16 -2.91 7.58
C SER A 21 -1.09 -3.58 6.20
N VAL A 22 -0.03 -3.32 5.45
CA VAL A 22 0.03 -3.57 4.00
C VAL A 22 1.49 -3.71 3.51
N ARG A 23 1.73 -4.57 2.52
CA ARG A 23 3.07 -4.83 1.96
C ARG A 23 3.48 -3.75 0.96
N SER A 24 4.77 -3.44 0.93
CA SER A 24 5.39 -2.55 -0.07
C SER A 24 5.37 -3.15 -1.49
N THR A 25 5.33 -4.47 -1.60
CA THR A 25 5.19 -5.20 -2.87
C THR A 25 3.77 -5.68 -3.09
N GLN A 26 3.33 -5.72 -4.35
CA GLN A 26 2.00 -6.19 -4.71
C GLN A 26 2.04 -7.01 -6.01
N THR A 27 1.18 -8.02 -6.13
CA THR A 27 0.97 -8.70 -7.41
C THR A 27 0.03 -7.89 -8.30
N GLY A 28 0.37 -7.76 -9.58
CA GLY A 28 -0.41 -7.00 -10.56
C GLY A 28 -0.70 -7.81 -11.83
N GLY A 29 -1.84 -7.51 -12.45
CA GLY A 29 -2.31 -8.21 -13.63
C GLY A 29 -2.64 -9.68 -13.37
N VAL A 30 -3.50 -10.26 -14.20
CA VAL A 30 -3.86 -11.68 -14.08
C VAL A 30 -3.74 -12.35 -15.45
N GLN A 31 -3.21 -13.57 -15.48
CA GLN A 31 -3.25 -14.45 -16.64
C GLN A 31 -4.23 -15.57 -16.40
N LYS A 32 -4.95 -15.90 -17.47
CA LYS A 32 -5.82 -17.05 -17.56
C LYS A 32 -5.08 -18.17 -18.28
N ILE A 33 -4.98 -19.34 -17.65
CA ILE A 33 -4.34 -20.52 -18.22
C ILE A 33 -5.40 -21.62 -18.29
N ALA A 34 -5.83 -21.98 -19.50
CA ALA A 34 -6.75 -23.09 -19.71
C ALA A 34 -5.98 -24.41 -19.70
N LEU A 35 -6.43 -25.39 -18.91
CA LEU A 35 -5.81 -26.71 -18.80
C LEU A 35 -6.52 -27.68 -19.76
N PRO A 36 -5.93 -27.99 -20.93
CA PRO A 36 -6.69 -28.50 -22.10
C PRO A 36 -7.40 -29.83 -21.87
N GLN A 37 -6.85 -30.69 -21.01
CA GLN A 37 -7.34 -32.05 -20.78
C GLN A 37 -8.24 -32.20 -19.54
N THR A 38 -8.51 -31.10 -18.84
CA THR A 38 -9.28 -31.12 -17.58
C THR A 38 -10.52 -30.23 -17.61
N GLY A 39 -10.60 -29.29 -18.57
CA GLY A 39 -11.62 -28.25 -18.58
C GLY A 39 -11.42 -27.18 -17.50
N LEU A 40 -10.38 -27.28 -16.67
CA LEU A 40 -10.08 -26.32 -15.62
C LEU A 40 -9.41 -25.05 -16.17
N VAL A 41 -9.57 -23.95 -15.43
CA VAL A 41 -8.94 -22.66 -15.72
C VAL A 41 -8.22 -22.17 -14.48
N LEU A 42 -6.91 -21.94 -14.62
CA LEU A 42 -6.09 -21.30 -13.59
C LEU A 42 -6.04 -19.79 -13.83
N TRP A 43 -6.21 -19.01 -12.76
CA TRP A 43 -5.93 -17.59 -12.74
C TRP A 43 -4.71 -17.35 -11.86
N ALA A 44 -3.67 -16.75 -12.43
CA ALA A 44 -2.43 -16.47 -11.72
C ALA A 44 -2.00 -15.02 -11.93
N PRO A 45 -1.35 -14.39 -10.94
CA PRO A 45 -0.75 -13.08 -11.14
C PRO A 45 0.36 -13.15 -12.20
N ARG A 46 0.54 -12.06 -12.97
CA ARG A 46 1.59 -11.98 -14.01
C ARG A 46 2.79 -11.14 -13.60
N LEU A 47 2.56 -10.16 -12.73
CA LEU A 47 3.54 -9.14 -12.38
C LEU A 47 3.75 -9.14 -10.87
N LEU A 48 5.00 -8.93 -10.47
CA LEU A 48 5.35 -8.48 -9.13
C LEU A 48 5.71 -7.00 -9.24
N LEU A 49 4.86 -6.15 -8.66
CA LEU A 49 5.10 -4.71 -8.55
C LEU A 49 5.94 -4.48 -7.30
N VAL A 50 7.14 -3.95 -7.50
CA VAL A 50 8.07 -3.58 -6.44
C VAL A 50 7.99 -2.08 -6.18
N GLN A 51 8.41 -1.65 -4.99
CA GLN A 51 8.50 -0.24 -4.65
C GLN A 51 9.43 0.49 -5.62
N THR A 52 9.08 1.71 -5.99
CA THR A 52 9.79 2.51 -7.01
C THR A 52 11.22 2.88 -6.59
N SER A 53 11.49 2.96 -5.29
CA SER A 53 12.85 3.06 -4.73
C SER A 53 13.75 1.87 -5.09
N GLY A 54 13.21 0.77 -5.63
CA GLY A 54 13.95 -0.45 -5.92
C GLY A 54 14.30 -1.28 -4.68
N ALA A 55 13.89 -0.83 -3.50
CA ALA A 55 14.17 -1.52 -2.25
C ALA A 55 13.29 -2.78 -2.15
N ALA A 56 13.92 -3.95 -2.19
CA ALA A 56 13.26 -5.25 -1.95
C ALA A 56 12.82 -5.44 -0.47
N THR A 57 13.22 -4.49 0.38
CA THR A 57 12.84 -4.33 1.79
C THR A 57 12.53 -2.85 2.00
N PRO A 58 11.51 -2.47 2.78
CA PRO A 58 10.84 -3.24 3.83
C PRO A 58 9.74 -4.19 3.32
N LEU A 59 9.43 -5.26 4.09
CA LEU A 59 8.31 -6.18 3.81
C LEU A 59 6.93 -5.50 3.96
N TRP A 60 6.87 -4.45 4.77
CA TRP A 60 5.68 -3.68 5.11
C TRP A 60 5.88 -2.23 4.68
N LEU A 61 4.82 -1.57 4.19
CA LEU A 61 4.87 -0.14 3.96
C LEU A 61 4.94 0.59 5.31
N THR A 62 5.93 1.46 5.44
CA THR A 62 6.10 2.34 6.60
C THR A 62 5.61 3.73 6.19
N PRO A 63 4.60 4.29 6.87
CA PRO A 63 4.14 5.65 6.63
C PRO A 63 5.22 6.65 7.07
N ASP A 64 5.21 7.83 6.47
CA ASP A 64 6.09 8.93 6.88
C ASP A 64 5.73 9.41 8.30
N ILE A 65 4.44 9.37 8.64
CA ILE A 65 3.92 9.67 9.97
C ILE A 65 3.01 8.52 10.42
N ARG A 66 3.38 7.90 11.54
CA ARG A 66 2.56 6.86 12.15
C ARG A 66 1.48 7.48 13.04
N ILE A 67 0.23 7.12 12.78
CA ILE A 67 -0.92 7.39 13.64
C ILE A 67 -1.71 6.09 13.74
N ASP A 68 -1.83 5.56 14.96
CA ASP A 68 -2.57 4.32 15.20
C ASP A 68 -4.08 4.58 15.09
N ASP A 69 -4.80 3.58 14.57
CA ASP A 69 -6.26 3.63 14.55
C ASP A 69 -6.81 3.33 15.97
N ASP A 70 -7.76 4.15 16.43
CA ASP A 70 -8.45 3.92 17.69
C ASP A 70 -9.85 3.36 17.40
N PRO A 71 -10.10 2.06 17.66
CA PRO A 71 -11.37 1.44 17.34
C PRO A 71 -12.53 1.99 18.17
N LEU A 72 -12.26 2.68 19.29
CA LEU A 72 -13.26 3.35 20.11
C LEU A 72 -13.52 4.78 19.67
N HIS A 73 -12.62 5.38 18.88
CA HIS A 73 -12.69 6.75 18.40
C HIS A 73 -12.38 6.83 16.89
N PRO A 74 -13.32 6.46 16.01
CA PRO A 74 -13.06 6.26 14.57
C PRO A 74 -12.59 7.50 13.81
N ASN A 75 -12.77 8.70 14.38
CA ASN A 75 -12.32 9.95 13.76
C ASN A 75 -10.95 10.41 14.28
N ALA A 76 -10.42 9.83 15.35
CA ALA A 76 -9.20 10.31 16.01
C ALA A 76 -7.99 10.36 15.06
N MET A 77 -7.84 9.34 14.21
CA MET A 77 -6.77 9.31 13.21
C MET A 77 -6.91 10.45 12.19
N MET A 78 -8.13 10.71 11.72
CA MET A 78 -8.40 11.76 10.74
C MET A 78 -8.18 13.15 11.35
N ASP A 79 -8.68 13.38 12.56
CA ASP A 79 -8.52 14.65 13.26
C ASP A 79 -7.05 14.96 13.50
N ALA A 80 -6.25 13.96 13.90
CA ALA A 80 -4.81 14.08 14.05
C ALA A 80 -4.11 14.38 12.70
N ALA A 81 -4.50 13.69 11.62
CA ALA A 81 -3.95 13.94 10.29
C ALA A 81 -4.26 15.37 9.78
N LEU A 82 -5.48 15.87 10.01
CA LEU A 82 -5.89 17.23 9.67
C LEU A 82 -5.11 18.28 10.48
N ALA A 83 -4.87 18.03 11.77
CA ALA A 83 -4.08 18.91 12.61
C ALA A 83 -2.62 19.02 12.12
N ILE A 84 -2.01 17.90 11.72
CA ILE A 84 -0.66 17.88 11.14
C ILE A 84 -0.63 18.67 9.84
N ALA A 85 -1.58 18.42 8.93
CA ALA A 85 -1.65 19.12 7.65
C ALA A 85 -1.85 20.63 7.82
N ALA A 86 -2.61 21.05 8.84
CA ALA A 86 -2.79 22.47 9.16
C ALA A 86 -1.52 23.12 9.72
N ALA A 87 -0.69 22.38 10.47
CA ALA A 87 0.57 22.87 11.04
C ALA A 87 1.72 22.96 10.02
N GLN A 88 1.59 22.28 8.87
CA GLN A 88 2.58 22.29 7.78
C GLN A 88 2.33 23.40 6.75
N ARG A 89 1.26 24.20 6.91
CA ARG A 89 1.01 25.42 6.13
C ARG A 89 1.65 26.63 6.75
#